data_AF-A0A0S3U3J1-F1
#
_entry.id   AF-A0A0S3U3J1-F1
#
_cell.length_a   1.000
_cell.length_b   1.000
_cell.length_c   1.000
_cell.angle_alpha   90.00
_cell.angle_beta   90.00
_cell.angle_gamma   90.00
#
_symmetry.space_group_name_H-M   'P 1'
#
loop_
_entity.id
_entity.type
_entity.pdbx_description
1 polymer ?
#
loop_
_entity_poly.entity_id
_entity_poly.type
_entity_poly.pdbx_seq_one_letter_code
_entity_poly.pdbx_strand_id
1 'polypeptide(L)' 'MGGKTDLERVVAYVPPEWKKELEAWAETDERSVSWLVAKLIEKALQERQKAQSEEAARH' A
#
# COMPACT_ATOMS: atom_id res chain seq x y z
N MET A 1 -21.83 -9.97 -13.35
CA MET A 1 -20.62 -10.35 -14.12
C MET A 1 -19.41 -10.11 -13.24
N GLY A 2 -18.94 -11.15 -12.55
CA GLY A 2 -17.86 -11.08 -11.58
C GLY A 2 -16.50 -11.21 -12.25
N GLY A 3 -15.85 -10.08 -12.52
CA GLY A 3 -14.43 -10.05 -12.85
C GLY A 3 -13.65 -10.28 -11.57
N LYS A 4 -13.18 -11.51 -11.34
CA LYS A 4 -12.21 -11.77 -10.26
C LYS A 4 -10.94 -11.02 -10.63
N THR A 5 -10.63 -9.98 -9.87
CA THR A 5 -9.29 -9.37 -9.92
C THR A 5 -8.28 -10.43 -9.52
N ASP A 6 -7.19 -10.59 -10.28
CA ASP A 6 -6.10 -11.54 -9.98
C ASP A 6 -5.19 -11.00 -8.86
N LEU A 7 -5.82 -10.60 -7.75
CA LEU A 7 -5.19 -9.94 -6.61
C LEU A 7 -5.24 -10.86 -5.41
N GLU A 8 -4.07 -11.09 -4.82
CA GLU A 8 -3.91 -11.86 -3.59
C GLU A 8 -4.09 -10.96 -2.35
N ARG A 9 -4.66 -11.52 -1.28
CA ARG A 9 -4.94 -10.77 -0.03
C ARG A 9 -3.75 -10.86 0.93
N VAL A 10 -3.31 -9.70 1.41
CA VAL A 10 -2.37 -9.57 2.54
C VAL A 10 -3.14 -9.20 3.81
N VAL A 11 -2.80 -9.81 4.95
CA VAL A 11 -3.39 -9.52 6.27
C VAL A 11 -2.28 -9.18 7.25
N ALA A 12 -2.42 -8.06 7.96
CA ALA A 12 -1.49 -7.61 8.98
C ALA A 12 -2.23 -7.02 10.17
N TYR A 13 -1.67 -7.18 11.37
CA TYR A 13 -2.11 -6.47 12.56
C TYR A 13 -1.34 -5.16 12.67
N VAL A 14 -2.06 -4.07 12.93
CA VAL A 14 -1.49 -2.74 13.16
C VAL A 14 -2.02 -2.19 14.49
N PRO A 15 -1.29 -1.26 15.14
CA PRO A 15 -1.81 -0.54 16.29
C PRO A 15 -3.17 0.13 15.99
N PRO A 16 -4.11 0.16 16.95
CA PRO A 16 -5.44 0.74 16.73
C PRO A 16 -5.41 2.20 16.27
N GLU A 17 -4.45 2.97 16.74
CA GLU A 17 -4.22 4.37 16.36
C GLU A 17 -3.89 4.51 14.86
N TRP A 18 -3.08 3.62 14.31
CA TRP A 18 -2.75 3.64 12.88
C TRP A 18 -3.97 3.30 12.04
N LYS A 19 -4.80 2.36 12.50
CA LYS A 19 -6.05 2.04 11.81
C LYS A 19 -6.98 3.25 11.73
N LYS A 20 -7.14 3.99 12.83
CA LYS A 20 -7.96 5.21 12.86
C LYS A 20 -7.44 6.29 11.92
N GLU A 21 -6.13 6.47 11.87
CA GLU A 21 -5.48 7.42 10.98
C GLU A 21 -5.71 7.05 9.50
N LEU A 22 -5.55 5.77 9.15
CA LEU A 22 -5.83 5.27 7.81
C LEU A 22 -7.32 5.40 7.42
N GLU A 23 -8.24 5.20 8.37
CA GLU A 23 -9.68 5.39 8.17
C GLU A 23 -10.01 6.86 7.86
N ALA A 24 -9.49 7.79 8.67
CA ALA A 24 -9.70 9.24 8.48
C ALA A 24 -9.08 9.76 7.18
N TRP A 25 -7.90 9.25 6.81
CA TRP A 25 -7.27 9.59 5.54
C TRP A 25 -8.11 9.06 4.37
N ALA A 26 -8.52 7.78 4.40
CA ALA A 26 -9.33 7.21 3.33
C ALA A 26 -10.66 7.96 3.15
N GLU A 27 -11.29 8.42 4.24
CA GLU A 27 -12.49 9.26 4.20
C GLU A 27 -12.24 10.60 3.50
N THR A 28 -11.13 11.28 3.85
CA THR A 28 -10.73 12.57 3.23
C THR A 28 -10.53 12.45 1.72
N ASP A 29 -9.99 11.32 1.26
CA ASP A 29 -9.71 11.06 -0.15
C ASP A 29 -10.91 10.47 -0.91
N GLU A 30 -12.06 10.25 -0.24
CA GLU A 30 -13.24 9.55 -0.76
C GLU A 30 -12.91 8.14 -1.29
N ARG A 31 -12.07 7.39 -0.56
CA ARG A 31 -11.59 6.05 -0.92
C ARG A 31 -11.83 5.04 0.19
N SER A 32 -11.67 3.75 -0.15
CA SER A 32 -11.63 2.69 0.86
C SER A 32 -10.25 2.58 1.50
N VAL A 33 -10.21 2.15 2.77
CA VAL A 33 -8.95 1.84 3.46
C VAL A 33 -8.12 0.80 2.69
N SER A 34 -8.77 -0.20 2.10
CA SER A 34 -8.09 -1.21 1.28
C SER A 34 -7.40 -0.62 0.05
N TRP A 35 -8.02 0.39 -0.58
CA TRP A 35 -7.41 1.09 -1.71
C TRP A 35 -6.22 1.94 -1.26
N LEU A 36 -6.37 2.69 -0.17
CA LEU A 36 -5.31 3.53 0.39
C LEU A 36 -4.09 2.68 0.75
N VAL A 37 -4.29 1.59 1.50
CA VAL A 37 -3.22 0.67 1.90
C VAL A 37 -2.54 0.05 0.69
N ALA A 38 -3.28 -0.34 -0.35
CA ALA A 38 -2.69 -0.85 -1.58
C ALA A 38 -1.77 0.19 -2.25
N LYS A 39 -2.15 1.48 -2.26
CA LYS A 39 -1.33 2.57 -2.80
C LYS A 39 -0.09 2.89 -1.97
N LEU A 40 -0.20 2.82 -0.64
CA LEU A 40 0.94 2.97 0.26
C LEU A 40 1.96 1.83 0.04
N ILE A 41 1.49 0.59 -0.09
CA ILE A 41 2.34 -0.57 -0.38
C ILE A 41 2.99 -0.44 -1.77
N GLU A 42 2.22 -0.07 -2.80
CA GLU A 42 2.74 0.16 -4.15
C GLU A 42 3.89 1.18 -4.15
N LYS A 43 3.68 2.31 -3.47
CA LYS A 43 4.71 3.36 -3.33
C LYS A 43 5.96 2.84 -2.63
N ALA A 44 5.82 2.16 -1.50
CA ALA A 44 6.96 1.62 -0.75
C ALA A 44 7.76 0.58 -1.57
N LEU A 45 7.08 -0.25 -2.36
CA LEU A 45 7.73 -1.22 -3.25
C LEU A 45 8.50 -0.54 -4.38
N GLN A 46 7.93 0.50 -5.00
CA GLN A 46 8.60 1.28 -6.03
C GLN A 46 9.85 1.99 -5.49
N GLU A 47 9.77 2.57 -4.28
CA GLU A 47 10.91 3.20 -3.62
C GLU A 47 12.02 2.18 -3.33
N ARG A 48 11.67 0.98 -2.84
CA ARG A 48 12.63 -0.10 -2.61
C ARG A 48 13.32 -0.54 -3.91
N GLN A 49 12.59 -0.68 -5.01
CA GLN A 49 13.17 -1.08 -6.30
C GLN A 49 14.14 -0.01 -6.83
N LYS A 50 13.80 1.27 -6.69
CA LYS A 50 14.68 2.38 -7.09
C LYS A 50 15.98 2.36 -6.29
N ALA A 51 15.89 2.24 -4.96
CA ALA A 51 17.07 2.16 -4.10
C ALA A 51 17.99 0.98 -4.48
N GLN A 52 17.42 -0.20 -4.75
CA GLN A 52 18.20 -1.37 -5.19
C GLN A 52 18.86 -1.17 -6.56
N SER A 53 18.18 -0.49 -7.48
CA SER A 53 18.72 -0.21 -8.81
C SER A 53 19.88 0.77 -8.76
N GLU A 54 19.77 1.81 -7.92
CA GLU A 54 20.85 2.77 -7.68
C GLU A 54 22.05 2.14 -6.97
N GLU A 55 21.84 1.21 -6.05
CA GLU A 55 22.90 0.47 -5.37
C GLU A 55 23.61 -0.51 -6.32
N ALA A 56 22.85 -1.23 -7.16
CA ALA A 56 23.41 -2.11 -8.17
C ALA A 56 24.22 -1.36 -9.25
N ALA A 57 23.83 -0.13 -9.60
CA ALA A 57 24.57 0.70 -10.56
C ALA A 57 25.87 1.30 -10.00
N ARG A 58 26.08 1.23 -8.67
CA ARG A 58 27.30 1.71 -8.00
C ARG A 58 28.35 0.60 -7.82
N HIS A 59 28.01 -0.65 -8.10
CA HIS A 59 28.89 -1.82 -8.04
C HIS A 59 29.24 -2.31 -9.45
#